data_AF-A0A6C0CWZ6-F1
#
_entry.id   AF-A0A6C0CWZ6-F1
#
_cell.length_a   1.000
_cell.length_b   1.000
_cell.length_c   1.000
_cell.angle_alpha   90.00
_cell.angle_beta   90.00
_cell.angle_gamma   90.00
#
_symmetry.space_group_name_H-M   'P 1'
#
loop_
_entity.id
_entity.type
_entity.pdbx_description
1 polymer ?
#
loop_
_entity_poly.entity_id
_entity_poly.type
_entity_poly.pdbx_seq_one_letter_code
_entity_poly.pdbx_strand_id
1 'polypeptide(L)' 'MCNYLCYIHKQMFIYKLIPMSPHYGLCMNCLKKNIKGYCDPMKPVCPVEYNYIFPMICDNCSLTLKRCKWCRISRKKVLP' A
#
# COMPACT_ATOMS: atom_id res chain seq x y z
N MET A 1 12.72 0.85 -6.49
CA MET A 1 11.28 1.16 -6.38
C MET A 1 10.50 0.05 -7.07
N CYS A 2 9.49 -0.54 -6.43
CA CYS A 2 8.67 -1.59 -7.06
C CYS A 2 7.66 -0.97 -8.05
N ASN A 3 7.74 -1.35 -9.33
CA ASN A 3 6.91 -0.80 -10.41
C ASN A 3 5.67 -1.65 -10.75
N TYR A 4 5.39 -2.74 -10.01
CA TYR A 4 4.16 -3.48 -10.20
C TYR A 4 3.00 -2.69 -9.58
N LEU A 5 2.45 -1.75 -10.34
CA LEU A 5 1.20 -1.06 -10.04
C LEU A 5 0.15 -1.48 -11.06
N CYS A 6 -1.07 -1.76 -10.61
CA CYS A 6 -2.19 -1.93 -11.55
C CYS A 6 -2.56 -0.57 -12.14
N TYR A 7 -3.34 -0.57 -13.23
CA TYR A 7 -3.77 0.67 -13.87
C TYR A 7 -4.43 1.66 -12.90
N ILE A 8 -5.33 1.18 -12.04
CA ILE A 8 -6.04 2.00 -11.04
C ILE A 8 -5.04 2.70 -10.10
N HIS A 9 -4.16 1.92 -9.46
CA HIS A 9 -3.17 2.51 -8.56
C HIS A 9 -2.10 3.31 -9.30
N LYS A 10 -1.80 3.01 -10.58
CA LYS A 10 -0.92 3.87 -11.37
C LYS A 10 -1.54 5.27 -11.54
N GLN A 11 -2.84 5.35 -11.77
CA GLN A 11 -3.58 6.62 -11.87
C GLN A 11 -3.66 7.35 -10.52
N MET A 12 -3.95 6.64 -9.42
CA MET A 12 -3.98 7.27 -8.09
C MET A 12 -2.63 7.88 -7.69
N PHE A 13 -1.52 7.28 -8.10
CA PHE A 13 -0.17 7.78 -7.82
C PHE A 13 0.24 8.99 -8.67
N ILE A 14 -0.54 9.35 -9.69
CA ILE A 14 -0.40 10.64 -10.39
C ILE A 14 -0.60 11.77 -9.38
N TYR A 15 -1.50 11.58 -8.41
CA TYR A 15 -1.57 12.37 -7.19
C TYR A 15 -0.45 11.88 -6.26
N LYS A 16 0.70 12.57 -6.31
CA LYS A 16 1.97 12.17 -5.67
C LYS A 16 1.81 11.86 -4.18
N LEU A 17 1.66 10.59 -3.83
CA LEU A 17 1.63 10.18 -2.43
C LEU A 17 2.96 10.50 -1.74
N ILE A 18 2.89 11.14 -0.57
CA ILE A 18 4.07 11.54 0.19
C ILE A 18 4.36 10.44 1.22
N PRO A 19 5.55 9.82 1.20
CA PRO A 19 5.92 8.83 2.21
C PRO A 19 6.05 9.50 3.58
N MET A 20 5.42 8.92 4.59
CA MET A 20 5.47 9.40 5.97
C MET A 20 6.35 8.48 6.83
N SER A 21 7.10 9.08 7.75
CA SER A 21 7.86 8.39 8.81
C SER A 21 7.43 8.99 10.16
N PRO A 22 7.25 8.21 11.25
CA PRO A 22 7.58 6.80 11.43
C PRO A 22 6.41 5.83 11.19
N HIS A 23 5.43 6.19 10.35
CA HIS A 23 4.24 5.37 10.18
C HIS A 23 4.54 4.10 9.37
N TYR A 24 4.50 2.94 10.03
CA TYR A 24 4.76 1.64 9.43
C TYR A 24 3.61 0.65 9.71
N GLY A 25 3.21 -0.10 8.68
CA GLY A 25 2.40 -1.30 8.82
C GLY A 25 3.21 -2.57 8.56
N LEU A 26 2.60 -3.75 8.71
CA LEU A 26 3.20 -5.02 8.31
C LEU A 26 2.68 -5.50 6.95
N CYS A 27 3.57 -6.03 6.11
CA CYS A 27 3.19 -6.66 4.86
C CYS A 27 2.22 -7.83 5.10
N MET A 28 1.01 -7.77 4.53
CA MET A 28 0.01 -8.82 4.72
C MET A 28 0.33 -10.16 4.05
N ASN A 29 1.33 -10.20 3.16
CA ASN A 29 1.74 -11.45 2.52
C ASN A 29 2.83 -12.19 3.30
N CYS A 30 3.91 -11.50 3.69
CA CYS A 30 5.02 -12.15 4.38
C CYS A 30 5.01 -11.98 5.90
N LEU A 31 4.27 -10.99 6.42
CA LEU A 31 4.21 -10.62 7.84
C LEU A 31 5.57 -10.30 8.49
N LYS A 32 6.65 -10.19 7.69
CA LYS A 32 8.03 -9.99 8.16
C LYS A 32 8.58 -8.59 7.88
N LYS A 33 8.12 -7.94 6.81
CA LYS A 33 8.66 -6.66 6.35
C LYS A 33 7.66 -5.54 6.62
N ASN A 34 8.17 -4.43 7.15
CA ASN A 34 7.41 -3.21 7.33
C ASN A 34 7.11 -2.54 5.98
N ILE A 35 5.94 -1.93 5.90
CA ILE A 35 5.44 -1.13 4.78
C ILE A 35 5.30 0.31 5.26
N LYS A 36 5.78 1.26 4.45
CA LYS A 36 5.67 2.69 4.79
C LYS A 36 4.23 3.16 4.64
N GLY A 37 3.79 4.03 5.55
CA GLY A 37 2.58 4.83 5.40
C GLY A 37 2.82 5.99 4.45
N TYR A 38 1.75 6.40 3.78
CA TYR A 38 1.76 7.53 2.86
C TYR A 38 0.57 8.42 3.16
N CYS A 39 0.71 9.71 2.88
CA CYS A 39 -0.38 10.68 2.91
C CYS A 39 -0.74 11.08 1.48
N ASP A 40 -2.03 11.31 1.24
CA ASP A 40 -2.52 11.97 0.03
C ASP A 40 -2.33 13.48 0.20
N PRO A 41 -1.56 14.18 -0.68
CA PRO A 41 -1.37 15.62 -0.59
C PRO A 41 -2.65 16.43 -0.80
N MET A 42 -3.69 15.83 -1.41
CA MET A 42 -4.96 16.51 -1.69
C MET A 42 -5.95 16.44 -0.52
N LYS A 43 -5.66 15.64 0.51
CA LYS A 43 -6.48 15.57 1.73
C LYS A 43 -5.77 16.32 2.86
N PRO A 44 -6.39 17.36 3.45
CA PRO A 44 -5.85 18.01 4.63
C PRO A 44 -5.71 16.97 5.75
N VAL A 45 -4.54 16.92 6.37
CA VAL A 45 -4.28 16.11 7.56
C VAL A 45 -5.04 16.77 8.71
N CYS A 46 -6.27 16.32 8.97
CA CYS A 46 -6.96 16.68 10.19
C CYS A 46 -6.20 16.06 11.38
N PRO A 47 -5.87 16.83 12.43
CA PRO A 47 -5.10 16.33 13.59
C PRO A 47 -5.77 15.14 14.30
N VAL A 48 -7.08 14.97 14.11
CA VAL A 48 -7.91 13.93 14.74
C VAL A 48 -8.05 12.70 13.84
N GLU A 49 -7.90 12.85 12.52
CA GLU A 49 -8.10 11.79 11.54
C GLU A 49 -6.80 11.53 10.78
N TYR A 50 -6.05 10.55 11.27
CA TYR A 50 -4.87 10.01 10.63
C TYR A 50 -5.24 9.36 9.28
N ASN A 51 -5.33 10.16 8.22
CA ASN A 51 -5.62 9.74 6.83
C ASN A 51 -4.42 9.05 6.15
N TYR A 52 -3.82 8.09 6.83
CA TYR A 52 -2.71 7.32 6.28
C TYR A 52 -3.22 6.20 5.39
N ILE A 53 -2.56 6.05 4.25
CA ILE A 53 -2.74 4.90 3.37
C ILE A 53 -1.46 4.07 3.35
N PHE A 54 -1.64 2.76 3.38
CA PHE A 54 -0.56 1.80 3.41
C PHE A 54 -0.69 0.85 2.22
N PRO A 55 0.41 0.46 1.56
CA PRO A 55 0.34 -0.63 0.61
C PRO A 55 0.01 -1.91 1.36
N MET A 56 -0.73 -2.83 0.75
CA MET A 56 -1.11 -4.08 1.41
C MET A 56 0.09 -5.01 1.63
N ILE A 57 1.08 -4.97 0.72
CA ILE A 57 2.27 -5.83 0.77
C ILE A 57 3.56 -5.03 0.55
N CYS A 58 4.69 -5.58 0.99
CA CYS A 58 6.00 -4.97 0.77
C CYS A 58 6.45 -5.10 -0.69
N ASP A 59 7.40 -4.25 -1.08
CA ASP A 59 7.98 -4.22 -2.42
C ASP A 59 8.51 -5.60 -2.86
N ASN A 60 9.14 -6.34 -1.94
CA ASN A 60 9.64 -7.68 -2.25
C ASN A 60 8.51 -8.66 -2.61
N CYS A 61 7.45 -8.72 -1.82
CA CYS A 61 6.30 -9.59 -2.11
C CYS A 61 5.60 -9.16 -3.40
N SER A 62 5.53 -7.86 -3.68
CA SER A 62 4.97 -7.33 -4.92
C SER A 62 5.78 -7.77 -6.14
N LEU A 63 7.11 -7.72 -6.08
CA LEU A 63 8.00 -8.21 -7.12
C LEU A 63 7.84 -9.73 -7.34
N THR A 64 7.91 -10.53 -6.27
CA THR A 64 7.82 -12.00 -6.34
C THR A 64 6.48 -12.47 -6.89
N LEU A 65 5.38 -11.84 -6.46
CA LEU A 65 4.03 -12.20 -6.89
C LEU A 65 3.64 -11.57 -8.22
N LYS A 66 4.46 -10.65 -8.77
CA LYS A 66 4.11 -9.78 -9.92
C LYS A 66 2.75 -9.12 -9.75
N ARG A 67 2.45 -8.63 -8.53
CA ARG A 67 1.15 -8.08 -8.15
C ARG A 67 1.28 -6.67 -7.63
N CYS A 68 0.21 -5.89 -7.84
CA CYS A 68 0.12 -4.56 -7.30
C CYS A 68 0.16 -4.57 -5.77
N LYS A 69 1.12 -3.83 -5.20
CA LYS A 69 1.32 -3.81 -3.75
C LYS A 69 0.17 -3.20 -2.96
N TRP A 70 -0.69 -2.42 -3.63
CA TRP A 70 -1.81 -1.69 -3.04
C TRP A 70 -3.15 -2.42 -3.18
N CYS A 71 -3.23 -3.42 -4.07
CA CYS A 71 -4.46 -4.18 -4.22
C CYS A 71 -4.74 -5.03 -2.98
N ARG A 72 -6.01 -5.10 -2.58
CA ARG A 72 -6.47 -6.02 -1.55
C ARG A 72 -6.11 -7.45 -1.96
N ILE A 73 -5.50 -8.20 -1.03
CA ILE A 73 -5.28 -9.63 -1.22
C ILE A 73 -6.65 -10.29 -1.14
N SER A 74 -7.24 -10.63 -2.28
CA SER A 74 -8.42 -11.48 -2.31
C SER A 74 -7.98 -12.89 -1.93
N ARG A 75 -8.31 -13.32 -0.71
CA ARG A 75 -8.31 -14.75 -0.41
C ARG A 75 -9.43 -15.32 -1.26
N LYS A 76 -9.09 -16.07 -2.33
CA LYS A 76 -10.10 -16.92 -2.98
C LYS A 76 -10.78 -17.69 -1.85
N LYS A 77 -12.11 -17.60 -1.78
CA LYS A 77 -12.94 -18.24 -0.75
C LYS A 77 -12.37 -19.64 -0.50
N VAL A 78 -12.05 -19.95 0.76
CA VAL A 78 -12.14 -21.35 1.19
C VAL A 78 -13.64 -21.62 1.14
N LEU A 79 -14.10 -22.12 -0.01
CA LEU A 79 -15.43 -22.69 -0.09
C LEU A 79 -15.37 -23.95 0.80
N PRO A 80 -16.25 -24.07 1.81
CA PRO A 80 -16.45 -25.36 2.47
C PRO A 80 -16.99 -26.40 1.47
#